data_AF-A0AAE3W8Q9-F1
#
_entry.id   AF-A0AAE3W8Q9-F1
#
_cell.length_a   1.000
_cell.length_b   1.000
_cell.length_c   1.000
_cell.angle_alpha   90.00
_cell.angle_beta   90.00
_cell.angle_gamma   90.00
#
_symmetry.space_group_name_H-M   'P 1'
#
loop_
_entity.id
_entity.type
_entity.pdbx_description
1 polymer ?
#
loop_
_entity_poly.entity_id
_entity_poly.type
_entity_poly.pdbx_seq_one_letter_code
_entity_poly.pdbx_strand_id
1 'polypeptide(L)'
;MGAAHGTPAARQRTTAVITAVLVTAFVIGILVVVSRAPGPGRDARAYPADRGTITLAGALGRAHVRIPDCLAGTLRYAVPGPSHDLYLLLGGSRPCLDRFITINTLTGEGTVSELPAWARDGRGEALGWRLDPSLGYTLYTGRPAPDHEVEALIRELSDGSGLQAYVRAT
;
A
#
# COMPACT_ATOMS: atom_id res chain seq x y z
N MET A 1 -64.24 37.81 -17.99
CA MET A 1 -63.12 37.24 -18.78
C MET A 1 -61.84 37.91 -18.32
N GLY A 2 -61.05 37.26 -17.47
CA GLY A 2 -59.77 37.78 -16.98
C GLY A 2 -58.68 36.75 -17.26
N ALA A 3 -57.85 37.01 -18.27
CA ALA A 3 -56.75 36.15 -18.64
C ALA A 3 -55.57 36.38 -17.68
N ALA A 4 -55.21 35.37 -16.89
CA ALA A 4 -54.04 35.39 -16.03
C ALA A 4 -52.76 35.38 -16.89
N HIS A 5 -52.07 36.51 -16.95
CA HIS A 5 -50.70 36.59 -17.46
C HIS A 5 -49.73 36.00 -16.44
N GLY A 6 -49.48 34.69 -16.54
CA GLY A 6 -48.41 34.01 -15.82
C GLY A 6 -47.06 34.56 -16.24
N THR A 7 -46.37 35.24 -15.33
CA THR A 7 -45.15 35.99 -15.58
C THR A 7 -43.96 35.08 -15.97
N PRO A 8 -43.25 35.37 -17.08
CA PRO A 8 -42.15 34.55 -17.60
C PRO A 8 -40.95 34.41 -16.64
N ALA A 9 -40.82 35.32 -15.66
CA ALA A 9 -39.73 35.33 -14.69
C ALA A 9 -39.76 34.14 -13.71
N ALA A 10 -40.94 33.61 -13.36
CA ALA A 10 -41.05 32.46 -12.45
C ALA A 10 -40.56 31.16 -13.10
N ARG A 11 -40.84 30.99 -14.40
CA ARG A 11 -40.43 29.85 -15.22
C ARG A 11 -38.92 29.85 -15.48
N GLN A 12 -38.34 31.04 -15.68
CA GLN A 12 -36.90 31.20 -15.91
C GLN A 12 -36.08 30.91 -14.64
N ARG A 13 -36.57 31.33 -13.46
CA ARG A 13 -35.95 30.99 -12.16
C ARG A 13 -36.02 29.49 -11.84
N THR A 14 -37.14 28.84 -12.11
CA THR A 14 -37.27 27.38 -11.90
C THR A 14 -36.34 26.59 -12.82
N THR A 15 -36.24 27.01 -14.09
CA THR A 15 -35.32 26.37 -15.05
C THR A 15 -33.85 26.51 -14.61
N ALA A 16 -33.46 27.68 -14.10
CA ALA A 16 -32.12 27.93 -13.58
C ALA A 16 -31.80 27.06 -12.34
N VAL A 17 -32.74 26.91 -11.41
CA VAL A 17 -32.58 26.07 -10.22
C VAL A 17 -32.45 24.59 -10.60
N ILE A 18 -33.29 24.09 -11.50
CA ILE A 18 -33.23 22.70 -11.97
C ILE A 18 -31.87 22.43 -12.65
N THR A 19 -31.40 23.36 -13.48
CA THR A 19 -30.11 23.25 -14.16
C THR A 19 -28.95 23.23 -13.15
N ALA A 20 -28.99 24.11 -12.14
CA ALA A 20 -27.96 24.15 -11.10
C ALA A 20 -27.92 22.86 -10.27
N VAL A 21 -29.07 22.30 -9.91
CA VAL A 21 -29.16 21.02 -9.19
C VAL A 21 -28.61 19.87 -10.04
N LEU A 22 -28.98 19.79 -11.33
CA LEU A 22 -28.47 18.77 -12.24
C LEU A 22 -26.96 18.84 -12.43
N VAL A 23 -26.41 20.05 -12.64
CA VAL A 23 -24.97 20.26 -12.77
C VAL A 23 -24.26 19.85 -11.48
N THR A 24 -24.78 20.26 -10.32
CA THR A 24 -24.19 19.90 -9.02
C THR A 24 -24.21 18.39 -8.79
N ALA A 25 -25.34 17.73 -9.04
CA ALA A 25 -25.48 16.28 -8.92
C ALA A 25 -24.55 15.53 -9.89
N PHE A 26 -24.39 16.03 -11.11
CA PHE A 26 -23.47 15.47 -12.11
C PHE A 26 -22.00 15.61 -11.69
N VAL A 27 -21.59 16.79 -11.20
CA VAL A 27 -20.23 17.03 -10.69
C VAL A 27 -19.95 16.14 -9.47
N ILE A 28 -20.87 16.06 -8.50
CA ILE A 28 -20.74 15.16 -7.35
C ILE A 28 -20.67 13.70 -7.81
N GLY A 29 -21.50 13.31 -8.77
CA GLY A 29 -21.47 11.97 -9.36
C GLY A 29 -20.11 11.64 -9.99
N ILE A 30 -19.54 12.57 -10.76
CA ILE A 30 -18.18 12.43 -11.32
C ILE A 30 -17.15 12.32 -10.21
N LEU A 31 -17.19 13.17 -9.19
CA LEU A 31 -16.23 13.10 -8.06
C LEU A 31 -16.32 11.77 -7.30
N VAL A 32 -17.53 11.23 -7.11
CA VAL A 32 -17.74 9.92 -6.50
C VAL A 32 -17.23 8.79 -7.40
N VAL A 33 -17.45 8.88 -8.71
CA VAL A 33 -16.94 7.90 -9.67
C VAL A 33 -15.42 7.98 -9.76
N VAL A 34 -14.80 9.16 -9.86
CA VAL A 34 -13.35 9.35 -9.90
C VAL A 34 -12.69 8.90 -8.59
N SER A 35 -13.29 9.22 -7.45
CA SER A 35 -12.79 8.77 -6.14
C SER A 35 -12.90 7.26 -5.93
N ARG A 36 -13.80 6.57 -6.64
CA ARG A 36 -13.95 5.11 -6.60
C ARG A 36 -13.38 4.37 -7.80
N ALA A 37 -13.09 5.07 -8.89
CA ALA A 37 -12.52 4.49 -10.09
C ALA A 37 -11.11 3.97 -9.75
N PRO A 38 -10.76 2.76 -10.20
CA PRO A 38 -9.38 2.34 -10.22
C PRO A 38 -8.65 3.22 -11.25
N GLY A 39 -8.15 4.36 -10.81
CA GLY A 39 -7.25 5.17 -11.61
C GLY A 39 -5.98 4.36 -11.92
N PRO A 40 -5.29 4.63 -13.04
CA PRO A 40 -3.95 4.10 -13.26
C PRO A 40 -3.08 4.50 -12.05
N GLY A 41 -2.67 3.51 -11.24
CA GLY A 41 -1.89 3.75 -10.02
C GLY A 41 -2.54 3.27 -8.70
N ARG A 42 -3.80 2.83 -8.69
CA ARG A 42 -4.38 2.20 -7.47
C ARG A 42 -4.06 0.72 -7.42
N ASP A 43 -2.82 0.39 -7.04
CA ASP A 43 -2.48 -0.99 -6.68
C ASP A 43 -3.20 -1.35 -5.36
N ALA A 44 -4.06 -2.37 -5.38
CA ALA A 44 -4.80 -2.82 -4.21
C ALA A 44 -3.88 -3.36 -3.09
N ARG A 45 -2.66 -3.75 -3.45
CA ARG A 45 -1.61 -4.21 -2.51
C ARG A 45 -0.93 -3.05 -1.79
N ALA A 46 -0.99 -1.84 -2.36
CA ALA A 46 -0.45 -0.65 -1.73
C ALA A 46 -1.28 -0.29 -0.49
N TYR A 47 -0.59 0.20 0.53
CA TYR A 47 -1.23 0.81 1.69
C TYR A 47 -2.18 1.95 1.24
N PRO A 48 -3.37 2.14 1.86
CA PRO A 48 -4.38 3.08 1.37
C PRO A 48 -3.87 4.51 1.12
N ALA A 49 -2.93 5.00 1.95
CA ALA A 49 -2.35 6.33 1.81
C ALA A 49 -1.42 6.48 0.58
N ASP A 50 -0.85 5.38 0.07
CA ASP A 50 0.13 5.38 -1.02
C ASP A 50 -0.49 5.01 -2.38
N ARG A 51 -1.80 4.77 -2.43
CA ARG A 51 -2.50 4.38 -3.65
C ARG A 51 -2.48 5.52 -4.68
N GLY A 52 -1.60 5.41 -5.67
CA GLY A 52 -1.52 6.33 -6.81
C GLY A 52 -0.25 7.18 -6.88
N THR A 53 0.65 7.09 -5.89
CA THR A 53 1.89 7.89 -5.86
C THR A 53 3.07 7.18 -6.54
N ILE A 54 3.15 5.86 -6.41
CA ILE A 54 4.19 5.03 -7.02
C ILE A 54 3.65 3.65 -7.36
N THR A 55 4.05 3.12 -8.52
CA THR A 55 3.72 1.76 -8.91
C THR A 55 4.57 0.77 -8.11
N LEU A 56 4.04 -0.43 -7.83
CA LEU A 56 4.84 -1.48 -7.18
C LEU A 56 6.15 -1.75 -7.94
N ALA A 57 6.08 -1.85 -9.27
CA ALA A 57 7.26 -2.09 -10.10
C ALA A 57 8.30 -0.97 -9.96
N GLY A 58 7.86 0.29 -9.88
CA GLY A 58 8.75 1.43 -9.64
C GLY A 58 9.36 1.41 -8.25
N ALA A 59 8.60 1.02 -7.22
CA ALA A 59 9.09 0.91 -5.85
C ALA A 59 10.13 -0.23 -5.71
N LEU A 60 9.81 -1.43 -6.21
CA LEU A 60 10.72 -2.58 -6.22
C LEU A 60 11.97 -2.31 -7.04
N GLY A 61 11.82 -1.67 -8.21
CA GLY A 61 12.93 -1.31 -9.09
C GLY A 61 13.89 -0.32 -8.43
N ARG A 62 13.36 0.69 -7.72
CA ARG A 62 14.18 1.66 -6.98
C ARG A 62 14.96 0.99 -5.85
N ALA A 63 14.31 0.11 -5.09
CA ALA A 63 14.94 -0.56 -3.96
C ALA A 63 15.77 -1.80 -4.34
N HIS A 64 15.87 -2.11 -5.64
CA HIS A 64 16.53 -3.31 -6.15
C HIS A 64 16.02 -4.64 -5.55
N VAL A 65 14.77 -4.67 -5.08
CA VAL A 65 14.15 -5.85 -4.47
C VAL A 65 13.43 -6.70 -5.52
N ARG A 66 13.63 -8.02 -5.45
CA ARG A 66 12.93 -9.00 -6.28
C ARG A 66 11.96 -9.81 -5.44
N ILE A 67 10.72 -9.95 -5.91
CA ILE A 67 9.68 -10.76 -5.24
C ILE A 67 9.42 -12.01 -6.08
N PRO A 68 9.54 -13.23 -5.53
CA PRO A 68 9.20 -14.44 -6.26
C PRO A 68 7.67 -14.53 -6.48
N ASP A 69 7.25 -15.10 -7.60
CA ASP A 69 5.82 -15.15 -8.00
C ASP A 69 4.91 -15.75 -6.93
N CYS A 70 5.40 -16.75 -6.19
CA CYS A 70 4.62 -17.39 -5.14
C CYS A 70 4.37 -16.51 -3.89
N LEU A 71 5.00 -15.34 -3.77
CA LEU A 71 4.70 -14.33 -2.76
C LEU A 71 3.91 -13.13 -3.30
N ALA A 72 3.78 -13.01 -4.63
CA ALA A 72 3.17 -11.84 -5.25
C ALA A 72 1.68 -11.65 -4.87
N GLY A 73 0.98 -12.75 -4.56
CA GLY A 73 -0.44 -12.73 -4.16
C GLY A 73 -0.69 -12.23 -2.73
N THR A 74 0.29 -12.39 -1.84
CA THR A 74 0.20 -11.99 -0.43
C THR A 74 0.89 -10.67 -0.14
N LEU A 75 1.75 -10.23 -1.07
CA LEU A 75 2.47 -8.97 -1.01
C LEU A 75 1.56 -7.79 -0.67
N ARG A 76 1.98 -7.04 0.34
CA ARG A 76 1.53 -5.68 0.64
C ARG A 76 2.76 -4.78 0.71
N TYR A 77 2.61 -3.53 0.30
CA TYR A 77 3.73 -2.59 0.29
C TYR A 77 3.31 -1.17 0.67
N ALA A 78 4.28 -0.40 1.13
CA ALA A 78 4.16 1.02 1.42
C ALA A 78 5.47 1.75 1.11
N VAL A 79 5.36 3.01 0.71
CA VAL A 79 6.49 3.91 0.45
C VAL A 79 6.24 5.20 1.22
N PRO A 80 6.50 5.20 2.54
CA PRO A 80 6.08 6.30 3.41
C PRO A 80 6.87 7.58 3.14
N GLY A 81 6.15 8.58 2.61
CA GLY A 81 6.60 9.98 2.58
C GLY A 81 7.99 10.21 1.95
N PRO A 82 8.76 11.21 2.43
CA PRO A 82 10.03 11.61 1.81
C PRO A 82 11.18 10.64 2.09
N SER A 83 10.98 9.60 2.89
CA SER A 83 12.06 8.68 3.30
C SER A 83 12.61 7.84 2.15
N HIS A 84 11.86 7.71 1.04
CA HIS A 84 12.17 6.84 -0.10
C HIS A 84 12.30 5.34 0.22
N ASP A 85 12.33 4.96 1.50
CA ASP A 85 12.28 3.58 1.99
C ASP A 85 11.03 2.84 1.46
N LEU A 86 11.22 1.57 1.13
CA LEU A 86 10.17 0.63 0.75
C LEU A 86 9.94 -0.36 1.89
N TYR A 87 8.70 -0.41 2.37
CA TYR A 87 8.26 -1.39 3.37
C TYR A 87 7.40 -2.46 2.70
N LEU A 88 7.68 -3.73 2.97
CA LEU A 88 6.92 -4.87 2.43
C LEU A 88 6.43 -5.78 3.55
N LEU A 89 5.26 -6.36 3.32
CA LEU A 89 4.73 -7.48 4.08
C LEU A 89 4.48 -8.64 3.13
N LEU A 90 5.14 -9.77 3.39
CA LEU A 90 5.06 -10.99 2.59
C LEU A 90 4.52 -12.13 3.46
N GLY A 91 3.64 -12.96 2.91
CA GLY A 91 3.20 -14.20 3.54
C GLY A 91 3.35 -15.38 2.59
N GLY A 92 3.83 -16.52 3.07
CA GLY A 92 3.96 -17.69 2.20
C GLY A 92 4.57 -18.90 2.87
N SER A 93 4.75 -19.96 2.09
CA SER A 93 5.41 -21.18 2.53
C SER A 93 6.92 -20.97 2.67
N ARG A 94 7.57 -21.84 3.45
CA ARG A 94 9.03 -21.84 3.64
C ARG A 94 9.82 -21.81 2.33
N PRO A 95 9.53 -22.67 1.31
CA PRO A 95 10.24 -22.61 0.03
C PRO A 95 10.13 -21.27 -0.69
N CYS A 96 9.02 -20.56 -0.53
CA CYS A 96 8.83 -19.24 -1.13
C CYS A 96 9.66 -18.15 -0.44
N LEU A 97 9.74 -18.19 0.90
CA LEU A 97 10.58 -17.28 1.66
C LEU A 97 12.07 -17.59 1.45
N ASP A 98 12.47 -18.86 1.40
CA ASP A 98 13.84 -19.27 1.09
C ASP A 98 14.27 -18.78 -0.30
N ARG A 99 13.36 -18.85 -1.28
CA ARG A 99 13.60 -18.26 -2.60
C ARG A 99 13.74 -16.74 -2.53
N PHE A 100 12.91 -16.05 -1.75
CA PHE A 100 13.02 -14.60 -1.55
C PHE A 100 14.37 -14.21 -0.93
N ILE A 101 14.81 -14.93 0.10
CA ILE A 101 16.13 -14.78 0.75
C ILE A 101 17.23 -14.94 -0.29
N THR A 102 17.18 -16.02 -1.08
CA THR A 102 18.21 -16.34 -2.08
C THR A 102 18.32 -15.28 -3.17
N ILE A 103 17.19 -14.88 -3.79
CA ILE A 103 17.22 -13.96 -4.94
C ILE A 103 17.59 -12.52 -4.55
N ASN A 104 17.41 -12.14 -3.28
CA ASN A 104 17.83 -10.85 -2.74
C ASN A 104 19.14 -10.94 -1.95
N THR A 105 19.85 -12.07 -2.03
CA THR A 105 21.15 -12.28 -1.38
C THR A 105 21.12 -11.98 0.12
N LEU A 106 20.04 -12.36 0.80
CA LEU A 106 19.88 -12.12 2.23
C LEU A 106 20.61 -13.22 3.03
N THR A 107 21.25 -12.82 4.11
CA THR A 107 21.97 -13.68 5.05
C THR A 107 21.27 -13.62 6.41
N GLY A 108 21.06 -14.77 7.04
CA GLY A 108 20.44 -14.84 8.36
C GLY A 108 21.43 -14.43 9.45
N GLU A 109 21.05 -13.43 10.24
CA GLU A 109 21.81 -12.93 11.40
C GLU A 109 21.42 -13.65 12.70
N GLY A 110 20.31 -14.40 12.67
CA GLY A 110 19.78 -15.17 13.80
C GLY A 110 18.50 -14.58 14.39
N THR A 111 17.99 -15.25 15.41
CA THR A 111 16.77 -14.83 16.11
C THR A 111 17.05 -13.59 16.94
N VAL A 112 16.25 -12.54 16.76
CA VAL A 112 16.37 -11.29 17.50
C VAL A 112 15.49 -11.31 18.74
N SER A 113 16.07 -10.95 19.88
CA SER A 113 15.34 -10.73 21.14
C SER A 113 14.69 -9.34 21.21
N GLU A 114 15.22 -8.40 20.42
CA GLU A 114 14.70 -7.04 20.29
C GLU A 114 14.54 -6.67 18.82
N LEU A 115 13.48 -5.92 18.50
CA LEU A 115 13.25 -5.47 17.14
C LEU A 115 14.28 -4.39 16.74
N PRO A 116 14.82 -4.43 15.51
CA PRO A 116 15.61 -3.35 14.93
C PRO A 116 14.93 -1.98 15.05
N ALA A 117 15.72 -0.91 15.06
CA ALA A 117 15.20 0.45 15.22
C ALA A 117 14.12 0.80 14.18
N TRP A 118 14.31 0.41 12.91
CA TRP A 118 13.33 0.64 11.85
C TRP A 118 12.01 -0.12 12.02
N ALA A 119 12.03 -1.23 12.75
CA ALA A 119 10.82 -1.99 13.05
C ALA A 119 10.06 -1.40 14.26
N ARG A 120 10.72 -0.54 15.05
CA ARG A 120 10.18 0.16 16.22
C ARG A 120 9.90 1.64 16.00
N ASP A 121 10.31 2.20 14.86
CA ASP A 121 10.16 3.63 14.55
C ASP A 121 8.70 4.09 14.34
N GLY A 122 7.75 3.16 14.46
CA GLY A 122 6.32 3.40 14.32
C GLY A 122 5.84 3.47 12.88
N ARG A 123 6.73 3.41 11.87
CA ARG A 123 6.33 3.41 10.45
C ARG A 123 5.58 2.14 10.11
N GLY A 124 6.04 0.97 10.57
CA GLY A 124 5.27 -0.27 10.46
C GLY A 124 3.89 -0.17 11.13
N GLU A 125 3.79 0.42 12.32
CA GLU A 125 2.52 0.58 13.03
C GLU A 125 1.57 1.55 12.32
N ALA A 126 2.09 2.66 11.77
CA ALA A 126 1.32 3.57 10.93
C ALA A 126 0.73 2.84 9.70
N LEU A 127 1.40 1.78 9.23
CA LEU A 127 0.93 0.91 8.16
C LEU A 127 -0.02 -0.21 8.64
N GLY A 128 -0.43 -0.20 9.91
CA GLY A 128 -1.26 -1.25 10.53
C GLY A 128 -0.52 -2.56 10.77
N TRP A 129 0.80 -2.58 10.59
CA TRP A 129 1.65 -3.75 10.78
C TRP A 129 2.24 -3.69 12.18
N ARG A 130 1.58 -4.38 13.12
CA ARG A 130 2.12 -4.53 14.47
C ARG A 130 3.12 -5.68 14.51
N LEU A 131 4.36 -5.34 14.77
CA LEU A 131 5.43 -6.28 15.08
C LEU A 131 5.48 -6.46 16.59
N ASP A 132 5.22 -7.67 17.06
CA ASP A 132 5.36 -8.03 18.48
C ASP A 132 6.68 -8.80 18.68
N PRO A 133 7.67 -8.25 19.42
CA PRO A 133 8.96 -8.89 19.64
C PRO A 133 8.86 -10.28 20.29
N SER A 134 7.79 -10.57 21.02
CA SER A 134 7.59 -11.87 21.68
C SER A 134 7.32 -13.01 20.68
N LEU A 135 7.05 -12.69 19.41
CA LEU A 135 6.75 -13.68 18.38
C LEU A 135 8.00 -14.35 17.77
N GLY A 136 9.21 -13.95 18.18
CA GLY A 136 10.47 -14.62 17.78
C GLY A 136 10.79 -14.49 16.29
N TYR A 137 11.32 -13.33 15.87
CA TYR A 137 11.75 -13.12 14.49
C TYR A 137 13.20 -13.53 14.27
N THR A 138 13.51 -14.05 13.10
CA THR A 138 14.87 -14.13 12.58
C THR A 138 15.12 -12.93 11.68
N LEU A 139 16.23 -12.21 11.93
CA LEU A 139 16.67 -11.12 11.08
C LEU A 139 17.50 -11.66 9.93
N TYR A 140 17.20 -11.17 8.73
CA TYR A 140 17.96 -11.40 7.52
C TYR A 140 18.38 -10.05 6.95
N THR A 141 19.64 -9.92 6.52
CA THR A 141 20.15 -8.69 5.91
C THR A 141 20.83 -8.99 4.58
N GLY A 142 20.80 -8.04 3.65
CA GLY A 142 21.51 -8.20 2.39
C GLY A 142 21.59 -6.90 1.60
N ARG A 143 22.44 -6.91 0.57
CA ARG A 143 22.67 -5.77 -0.33
C ARG A 143 22.50 -6.21 -1.77
N PRO A 144 21.28 -6.13 -2.33
CA PRO A 144 21.02 -6.59 -3.69
C PRO A 144 21.69 -5.72 -4.77
N ALA A 145 22.12 -4.49 -4.43
CA ALA A 145 22.86 -3.57 -5.28
C ALA A 145 23.77 -2.65 -4.43
N PRO A 146 24.78 -1.98 -5.02
CA PRO A 146 25.56 -0.95 -4.33
C PRO A 146 24.65 0.11 -3.72
N ASP A 147 24.91 0.51 -2.48
CA ASP A 147 24.13 1.52 -1.73
C ASP A 147 22.66 1.17 -1.44
N HIS A 148 22.24 -0.07 -1.70
CA HIS A 148 20.89 -0.54 -1.38
C HIS A 148 20.94 -1.63 -0.32
N GLU A 149 20.16 -1.47 0.75
CA GLU A 149 20.10 -2.41 1.85
C GLU A 149 18.69 -2.98 1.98
N VAL A 150 18.62 -4.28 2.26
CA VAL A 150 17.38 -5.00 2.52
C VAL A 150 17.51 -5.69 3.87
N GLU A 151 16.57 -5.40 4.75
CA GLU A 151 16.43 -6.05 6.04
C GLU A 151 15.06 -6.72 6.11
N ALA A 152 15.03 -7.99 6.51
CA ALA A 152 13.81 -8.76 6.63
C ALA A 152 13.73 -9.44 7.99
N LEU A 153 12.65 -9.18 8.72
CA LEU A 153 12.26 -9.93 9.91
C LEU A 153 11.28 -11.02 9.51
N ILE A 154 11.68 -12.27 9.68
CA ILE A 154 10.88 -13.43 9.28
C ILE A 154 10.46 -14.20 10.52
N ARG A 155 9.18 -14.54 10.63
CA ARG A 155 8.66 -15.43 11.67
C ARG A 155 7.79 -16.53 11.09
N GLU A 156 7.69 -17.63 11.82
CA GLU A 156 6.63 -18.62 11.59
C GLU A 156 5.30 -18.13 12.14
N LEU A 157 4.20 -18.49 11.48
CA LEU A 157 2.85 -18.21 11.97
C LEU A 157 2.45 -19.26 13.01
N SER A 158 1.75 -18.82 14.07
CA SER A 158 1.38 -19.68 15.21
C SER A 158 0.45 -20.84 14.84
N ASP A 159 -0.27 -20.72 13.72
CA ASP A 159 -1.14 -21.76 13.18
C ASP A 159 -0.39 -22.77 12.27
N GLY A 160 0.94 -22.59 12.10
CA GLY A 160 1.77 -23.41 11.22
C GLY A 160 1.46 -23.23 9.73
N SER A 161 0.60 -22.29 9.36
CA SER A 161 0.15 -22.11 7.97
C SER A 161 1.24 -21.58 7.03
N GLY A 162 2.30 -21.01 7.59
CA GLY A 162 3.45 -20.52 6.82
C GLY A 162 4.34 -19.56 7.60
N LEU A 163 5.03 -18.71 6.85
CA LEU A 163 5.90 -17.67 7.37
C LEU A 163 5.39 -16.30 6.94
N GLN A 164 5.73 -15.30 7.74
CA GLN A 164 5.54 -13.90 7.42
C GLN A 164 6.87 -13.17 7.49
N ALA A 165 7.13 -12.35 6.46
CA ALA A 165 8.30 -11.48 6.41
C ALA A 165 7.87 -10.01 6.41
N TYR A 166 8.47 -9.24 7.28
CA TYR A 166 8.40 -7.79 7.32
C TYR A 166 9.73 -7.26 6.79
N VAL A 167 9.69 -6.51 5.70
CA VAL A 167 10.90 -6.09 4.98
C VAL A 167 10.97 -4.58 4.95
N ARG A 168 12.15 -4.04 5.21
CA ARG A 168 12.55 -2.68 4.85
C ARG A 168 13.61 -2.76 3.76
N ALA A 169 13.46 -1.97 2.71
CA ALA A 169 14.48 -1.77 1.71
C ALA A 169 14.73 -0.28 1.50
N THR A 170 16.01 0.11 1.47
CA THR A 170 16.47 1.49 1.31
C THR A 170 17.35 1.61 0.08
#